data_AF-A0A1F9QCP4-F1
#
_entry.id   AF-A0A1F9QCP4-F1
#
_cell.length_a   1.000
_cell.length_b   1.000
_cell.length_c   1.000
_cell.angle_alpha   90.00
_cell.angle_beta   90.00
_cell.angle_gamma   90.00
#
_symmetry.space_group_name_H-M   'P 1'
#
loop_
_entity.id
_entity.type
_entity.pdbx_description
1 polymer ?
#
loop_
_entity_poly.entity_id
_entity_poly.type
_entity_poly.pdbx_seq_one_letter_code
_entity_poly.pdbx_strand_id
1 'polypeptide(L)'
;MQNATILLTAASLGFIHTVLGPDHYVPFVALAKARSWSRAKTALITFLCGLGHVLSSVLIGFAGIALGSAVSKLEWIEGLRGDAAGWLLLSFGLAYMVWGIKKAWKGEAHSHLHSHGEEPHAHSHSHEAAHTHPHAEKPSVTPWALFIIFVFGPCEPLIPVLMYPALNTGLGLAAAAAAVFSLVTIATMMSAVFLLLWGFKLFPAERLERYAHALAGFAVFACGAAVKAGL
;
A
#
# COMPACT_ATOMS: atom_id res chain seq x y z
N MET A 1 -7.56 -19.35 -30.11
CA MET A 1 -7.41 -19.92 -28.74
C MET A 1 -6.22 -19.31 -28.00
N GLN A 2 -5.04 -19.19 -28.63
CA GLN A 2 -3.82 -18.64 -28.02
C GLN A 2 -3.98 -17.24 -27.39
N ASN A 3 -4.69 -16.31 -28.05
CA ASN A 3 -4.90 -14.96 -27.53
C ASN A 3 -5.70 -14.94 -26.21
N ALA A 4 -6.76 -15.75 -26.14
CA ALA A 4 -7.59 -15.86 -24.94
C ALA A 4 -6.80 -16.45 -23.76
N THR A 5 -5.96 -17.44 -24.02
CA THR A 5 -5.06 -18.02 -23.01
C THR A 5 -4.09 -16.97 -22.46
N ILE A 6 -3.45 -16.17 -23.32
CA ILE A 6 -2.52 -15.12 -22.88
C ILE A 6 -3.22 -14.09 -21.98
N LEU A 7 -4.39 -13.61 -22.38
CA LEU A 7 -5.15 -12.64 -21.59
C LEU A 7 -5.65 -13.23 -20.26
N LEU A 8 -6.07 -14.49 -20.27
CA LEU A 8 -6.46 -15.20 -19.04
C LEU A 8 -5.26 -15.37 -18.12
N THR A 9 -4.10 -15.78 -18.63
CA THR A 9 -2.86 -15.87 -17.85
C THR A 9 -2.47 -14.51 -17.27
N ALA A 10 -2.57 -13.43 -18.04
CA ALA A 10 -2.31 -12.08 -17.55
C ALA A 10 -3.27 -11.68 -16.41
N ALA A 11 -4.57 -11.98 -16.55
CA ALA A 11 -5.55 -11.76 -15.50
C ALA A 11 -5.26 -12.60 -14.25
N SER A 12 -5.00 -13.90 -14.41
CA SER A 12 -4.71 -14.81 -13.30
C SER A 12 -3.45 -14.44 -12.56
N LEU A 13 -2.36 -14.12 -13.27
CA LEU A 13 -1.13 -13.64 -12.64
C LEU A 13 -1.41 -12.34 -11.90
N GLY A 14 -2.06 -11.36 -12.57
CA GLY A 14 -2.52 -10.10 -11.99
C GLY A 14 -3.24 -10.26 -10.65
N PHE A 15 -4.18 -11.20 -10.60
CA PHE A 15 -4.92 -11.52 -9.39
C PHE A 15 -4.05 -12.19 -8.33
N ILE A 16 -3.37 -13.29 -8.69
CA ILE A 16 -2.62 -14.14 -7.75
C ILE A 16 -1.47 -13.36 -7.11
N HIS A 17 -0.66 -12.64 -7.89
CA HIS A 17 0.46 -11.88 -7.35
C HIS A 17 -0.03 -10.84 -6.33
N THR A 18 -1.14 -10.15 -6.65
CA THR A 18 -1.68 -9.09 -5.79
C THR A 18 -2.26 -9.66 -4.49
N VAL A 19 -2.95 -10.79 -4.56
CA VAL A 19 -3.53 -11.43 -3.37
C VAL A 19 -2.43 -11.98 -2.46
N LEU A 20 -1.43 -12.62 -3.06
CA LEU A 20 -0.33 -13.24 -2.32
C LEU A 20 0.69 -12.24 -1.79
N GLY A 21 0.83 -11.06 -2.40
CA GLY A 21 1.69 -9.97 -1.93
C GLY A 21 0.96 -9.08 -0.90
N PRO A 22 1.10 -9.32 0.42
CA PRO A 22 0.44 -8.49 1.43
C PRO A 22 0.90 -7.02 1.41
N ASP A 23 2.12 -6.78 0.92
CA ASP A 23 2.69 -5.46 0.70
C ASP A 23 1.83 -4.57 -0.24
N HIS A 24 1.00 -5.17 -1.10
CA HIS A 24 0.14 -4.45 -2.03
C HIS A 24 -1.12 -3.82 -1.39
N TYR A 25 -1.55 -4.29 -0.21
CA TYR A 25 -2.78 -3.81 0.43
C TYR A 25 -2.65 -3.53 1.92
N VAL A 26 -1.83 -4.29 2.66
CA VAL A 26 -1.67 -4.16 4.11
C VAL A 26 -1.19 -2.76 4.52
N PRO A 27 -0.17 -2.14 3.88
CA PRO A 27 0.25 -0.78 4.22
C PRO A 27 -0.88 0.25 4.14
N PHE A 28 -1.75 0.15 3.12
CA PHE A 28 -2.87 1.08 2.97
C PHE A 28 -3.91 0.89 4.06
N VAL A 29 -4.29 -0.35 4.35
CA VAL A 29 -5.28 -0.67 5.40
C VAL A 29 -4.78 -0.19 6.77
N ALA A 30 -3.53 -0.53 7.09
CA ALA A 30 -2.87 -0.16 8.34
C ALA A 30 -2.81 1.36 8.54
N LEU A 31 -2.35 2.09 7.53
CA LEU A 31 -2.20 3.55 7.61
C LEU A 31 -3.53 4.28 7.51
N ALA A 32 -4.48 3.79 6.71
CA ALA A 32 -5.84 4.33 6.65
C ALA A 32 -6.52 4.24 8.02
N LYS A 33 -6.40 3.10 8.72
CA LYS A 33 -6.96 2.94 10.06
C LYS A 33 -6.22 3.79 11.10
N ALA A 34 -4.89 3.77 11.12
CA ALA A 34 -4.11 4.53 12.09
C ALA A 34 -4.24 6.06 11.94
N ARG A 35 -4.51 6.55 10.73
CA ARG A 35 -4.65 7.98 10.41
C ARG A 35 -6.09 8.40 10.15
N SER A 36 -7.06 7.52 10.39
CA SER A 36 -8.49 7.76 10.19
C SER A 36 -8.81 8.35 8.81
N TRP A 37 -8.21 7.81 7.74
CA TRP A 37 -8.47 8.28 6.38
C TRP A 37 -9.94 8.05 5.99
N SER A 38 -10.52 9.04 5.31
CA SER A 38 -11.84 8.88 4.68
C SER A 38 -11.77 7.81 3.57
N ARG A 39 -12.90 7.16 3.27
CA ARG A 39 -12.95 6.14 2.21
C ARG A 39 -12.47 6.68 0.86
N ALA A 40 -12.83 7.92 0.54
CA ALA A 40 -12.40 8.58 -0.69
C ALA A 40 -10.88 8.80 -0.73
N LYS A 41 -10.29 9.24 0.39
CA LYS A 41 -8.83 9.41 0.51
C LYS A 41 -8.10 8.08 0.38
N THR A 42 -8.58 7.04 1.05
CA THR A 42 -8.00 5.70 0.93
C THR A 42 -8.08 5.18 -0.50
N ALA A 43 -9.25 5.28 -1.14
CA ALA A 43 -9.44 4.89 -2.54
C ALA A 43 -8.47 5.62 -3.47
N LEU A 44 -8.37 6.95 -3.34
CA LEU A 44 -7.51 7.76 -4.19
C LEU A 44 -6.03 7.40 -4.01
N ILE A 45 -5.55 7.29 -2.77
CA ILE A 45 -4.15 6.96 -2.50
C ILE A 45 -3.82 5.56 -3.01
N THR A 46 -4.65 4.56 -2.70
CA THR A 46 -4.44 3.18 -3.16
C THR A 46 -4.48 3.10 -4.69
N PHE A 47 -5.43 3.77 -5.34
CA PHE A 47 -5.52 3.81 -6.80
C PHE A 47 -4.29 4.47 -7.44
N LEU A 48 -3.85 5.63 -6.94
CA LEU A 48 -2.67 6.33 -7.48
C LEU A 48 -1.39 5.52 -7.27
N CYS A 49 -1.23 4.87 -6.11
CA CYS A 49 -0.08 4.01 -5.86
C CYS A 49 -0.10 2.76 -6.75
N GLY A 50 -1.25 2.09 -6.89
CA GLY A 50 -1.41 0.95 -7.79
C GLY A 50 -1.16 1.33 -9.25
N LEU A 51 -1.66 2.48 -9.68
CA LEU A 51 -1.40 3.01 -11.03
C LEU A 51 0.08 3.29 -11.24
N GLY A 52 0.75 3.97 -10.30
CA GLY A 52 2.19 4.25 -10.38
C GLY A 52 3.05 2.97 -10.38
N HIS A 53 2.70 2.00 -9.55
CA HIS A 53 3.35 0.69 -9.45
C HIS A 53 3.28 -0.10 -10.77
N VAL A 54 2.09 -0.19 -11.37
CA VAL A 54 1.94 -0.95 -12.61
C VAL A 54 2.51 -0.18 -13.80
N LEU A 55 2.23 1.13 -13.93
CA LEU A 55 2.73 1.91 -15.05
C LEU A 55 4.25 1.99 -15.11
N SER A 56 4.93 2.12 -13.96
CA SER A 56 6.40 2.12 -13.93
C SER A 56 6.97 0.82 -14.51
N SER A 57 6.42 -0.33 -14.12
CA SER A 57 6.83 -1.64 -14.62
C SER A 57 6.46 -1.86 -16.10
N VAL A 58 5.28 -1.40 -16.53
CA VAL A 58 4.85 -1.44 -17.94
C VAL A 58 5.79 -0.62 -18.82
N LEU A 59 6.16 0.59 -18.38
CA LEU A 59 7.07 1.47 -19.12
C LEU A 59 8.46 0.85 -19.25
N ILE A 60 8.98 0.26 -18.17
CA ILE A 60 10.26 -0.47 -18.20
C ILE A 60 10.20 -1.66 -19.15
N GLY A 61 9.12 -2.45 -19.09
CA GLY A 61 8.94 -3.61 -19.96
C GLY A 61 8.88 -3.24 -21.45
N PHE A 62 8.10 -2.21 -21.81
CA PHE A 62 8.04 -1.74 -23.20
C PHE A 62 9.34 -1.08 -23.67
N ALA A 63 10.03 -0.33 -22.80
CA ALA A 63 11.36 0.19 -23.12
C ALA A 63 12.34 -0.96 -23.37
N GLY A 64 12.28 -2.03 -22.58
CA GLY A 64 13.02 -3.26 -22.77
C GLY A 64 12.78 -3.90 -24.13
N ILE A 65 11.51 -4.05 -24.52
CA ILE A 65 11.11 -4.57 -25.83
C ILE A 65 11.64 -3.68 -26.96
N ALA A 66 11.48 -2.36 -26.85
CA ALA A 66 11.93 -1.40 -27.86
C ALA A 66 13.46 -1.39 -28.06
N LEU A 67 14.21 -1.60 -26.98
CA LEU A 67 15.68 -1.68 -27.00
C LEU A 67 16.21 -3.08 -27.38
N GLY A 68 15.33 -4.06 -27.61
CA GLY A 68 15.74 -5.45 -27.84
C GLY A 68 16.48 -6.06 -26.64
N SER A 69 16.16 -5.60 -25.42
CA SER A 69 16.84 -6.05 -24.20
C SER A 69 16.47 -7.49 -23.86
N ALA A 70 17.47 -8.26 -23.43
CA ALA A 70 17.25 -9.61 -22.92
C ALA A 70 16.39 -9.58 -21.65
N VAL A 71 15.55 -10.61 -21.48
CA VAL A 71 14.69 -10.80 -20.30
C VAL A 71 15.48 -10.66 -18.99
N SER A 72 16.69 -11.24 -18.93
CA SER A 72 17.57 -11.17 -17.77
C SER A 72 17.98 -9.75 -17.35
N LYS A 73 18.10 -8.81 -18.30
CA LYS A 73 18.39 -7.41 -17.99
C LYS A 73 17.18 -6.72 -17.36
N LEU A 74 15.97 -7.04 -17.83
CA LEU A 74 14.75 -6.48 -17.26
C LEU A 74 14.50 -7.05 -15.86
N GLU A 75 14.70 -8.36 -15.68
CA GLU A 75 14.62 -9.01 -14.37
C GLU A 75 15.62 -8.40 -13.37
N TRP A 76 16.84 -8.06 -13.82
CA TRP A 76 17.80 -7.38 -12.96
C TRP A 76 17.34 -5.97 -12.55
N ILE A 77 16.76 -5.19 -13.47
CA ILE A 77 16.21 -3.86 -13.17
C ILE A 77 15.03 -3.96 -12.19
N GLU A 78 14.10 -4.88 -12.44
CA GLU A 78 13.00 -5.16 -11.51
C GLU A 78 13.51 -5.66 -10.16
N GLY A 79 14.55 -6.48 -10.12
CA GLY A 79 15.17 -6.94 -8.88
C GLY A 79 15.75 -5.78 -8.05
N LEU A 80 16.41 -4.80 -8.70
CA LEU A 80 16.89 -3.58 -8.01
C LEU A 80 15.74 -2.74 -7.47
N ARG A 81 14.66 -2.63 -8.24
CA ARG A 81 13.41 -1.97 -7.83
C ARG A 81 12.83 -2.66 -6.59
N GLY A 82 12.77 -3.99 -6.61
CA GLY A 82 12.40 -4.84 -5.46
C GLY A 82 13.23 -4.59 -4.23
N ASP A 83 14.55 -4.59 -4.37
CA ASP A 83 15.46 -4.35 -3.27
C ASP A 83 15.23 -2.96 -2.64
N ALA A 84 15.09 -1.94 -3.49
CA ALA A 84 14.80 -0.57 -3.07
C ALA A 84 13.45 -0.48 -2.35
N ALA A 85 12.37 -1.05 -2.91
CA ALA A 85 11.06 -1.05 -2.29
C ALA A 85 11.04 -1.77 -0.93
N GLY A 86 11.72 -2.92 -0.83
CA GLY A 86 11.87 -3.67 0.42
C GLY A 86 12.58 -2.86 1.51
N TRP A 87 13.69 -2.18 1.17
CA TRP A 87 14.39 -1.30 2.11
C TRP A 87 13.57 -0.07 2.50
N LEU A 88 12.83 0.53 1.56
CA LEU A 88 11.95 1.64 1.84
C LEU A 88 10.81 1.23 2.80
N LEU A 89 10.18 0.07 2.57
CA LEU A 89 9.15 -0.48 3.47
C LEU A 89 9.72 -0.78 4.86
N LEU A 90 10.87 -1.46 4.95
CA LEU A 90 11.53 -1.76 6.21
C LEU A 90 11.85 -0.49 7.01
N SER A 91 12.55 0.45 6.39
CA SER A 91 13.00 1.68 7.06
C SER A 91 11.83 2.56 7.46
N PHE A 92 10.86 2.77 6.56
CA PHE A 92 9.65 3.54 6.84
C PHE A 92 8.80 2.87 7.92
N GLY A 93 8.57 1.56 7.82
CA GLY A 93 7.80 0.78 8.79
C GLY A 93 8.42 0.84 10.19
N LEU A 94 9.75 0.63 10.29
CA LEU A 94 10.49 0.73 11.55
C LEU A 94 10.42 2.15 12.15
N ALA A 95 10.67 3.17 11.34
CA ALA A 95 10.61 4.56 11.79
C ALA A 95 9.20 4.93 12.27
N TYR A 96 8.17 4.54 11.53
CA TYR A 96 6.77 4.78 11.87
C TYR A 96 6.34 4.00 13.12
N MET A 97 6.82 2.77 13.28
CA MET A 97 6.59 1.94 14.47
C MET A 97 7.20 2.58 15.72
N VAL A 98 8.47 2.95 15.68
CA VAL A 98 9.17 3.60 16.80
C VAL A 98 8.50 4.93 17.15
N TRP A 99 8.11 5.73 16.15
CA TRP A 99 7.35 6.95 16.37
C TRP A 99 5.97 6.66 17.01
N GLY A 100 5.27 5.63 16.53
CA GLY A 100 3.98 5.19 17.07
C GLY A 100 4.07 4.73 18.53
N ILE A 101 5.12 3.99 18.89
CA ILE A 101 5.39 3.57 20.28
C ILE A 101 5.66 4.80 21.16
N LYS A 102 6.53 5.72 20.72
CA LYS A 102 6.79 6.97 21.45
C LYS A 102 5.52 7.80 21.64
N LYS A 103 4.67 7.88 20.62
CA LYS A 103 3.37 8.57 20.69
C LYS A 103 2.43 7.89 21.70
N ALA A 104 2.36 6.55 21.69
CA ALA A 104 1.55 5.79 22.64
C ALA A 104 2.05 5.94 24.09
N TRP A 105 3.37 5.97 24.32
CA TRP A 105 3.97 6.13 25.65
C TRP A 105 3.84 7.54 26.21
N LYS A 106 3.96 8.58 25.37
CA LYS A 106 3.75 9.98 25.78
C LYS A 106 2.28 10.34 26.01
N GLY A 107 1.35 9.52 25.52
CA GLY A 107 -0.06 9.63 25.84
C GLY A 107 -0.34 9.13 27.25
N GLU A 108 -0.03 9.95 28.26
CA GLU A 108 -0.72 9.86 29.54
C GLU A 108 -2.22 10.06 29.30
N ALA A 109 -3.02 9.20 29.92
CA ALA A 109 -4.45 9.38 30.01
C ALA A 109 -4.72 10.58 30.91
N HIS A 110 -5.41 11.60 30.41
CA HIS A 110 -6.04 12.58 31.28
C HIS A 110 -7.55 12.35 31.26
N SER A 111 -8.04 11.63 32.26
CA SER A 111 -9.42 11.76 32.73
C SER A 111 -9.44 12.88 33.76
N HIS A 112 -10.16 13.96 33.50
CA HIS A 112 -10.45 14.97 34.52
C HIS A 112 -11.86 14.74 35.06
N LEU A 113 -12.03 14.87 36.37
CA LEU A 113 -13.36 15.05 36.97
C LEU A 113 -13.80 16.49 36.73
N HIS A 114 -14.95 16.69 36.11
CA HIS A 114 -15.65 17.97 36.14
C HIS A 114 -16.72 17.92 37.24
N SER A 115 -16.80 18.98 38.05
CA SER A 115 -17.94 19.25 38.92
C SER A 115 -18.76 20.36 38.27
N HIS A 116 -19.94 20.00 37.78
CA HIS A 116 -21.03 20.95 37.53
C HIS A 116 -22.09 20.65 38.59
N GLY A 117 -22.17 21.47 39.65
CA GLY A 117 -23.28 21.41 40.61
C GLY A 117 -23.46 20.06 41.33
N GLU A 118 -23.01 20.01 42.58
CA GLU A 118 -23.31 19.02 43.64
C GLU A 118 -23.14 17.50 43.40
N GLU A 119 -22.90 16.97 42.20
CA GLU A 119 -22.50 15.55 42.04
C GLU A 119 -21.32 15.31 41.09
N PRO A 120 -20.23 14.67 41.56
CA PRO A 120 -19.09 14.31 40.71
C PRO A 120 -19.42 13.11 39.82
N HIS A 121 -19.25 13.30 38.51
CA HIS A 121 -19.31 12.24 37.50
C HIS A 121 -18.14 12.36 36.51
N ALA A 122 -17.64 11.24 35.99
CA ALA A 122 -16.47 11.19 35.11
C ALA A 122 -16.89 11.10 33.63
N HIS A 123 -16.48 12.07 32.81
CA HIS A 123 -16.58 12.04 31.35
C HIS A 123 -15.17 12.11 30.72
N SER A 124 -14.93 11.40 29.62
CA SER A 124 -13.69 11.54 28.85
C SER A 124 -13.82 12.66 27.81
N HIS A 125 -13.05 13.74 27.94
CA HIS A 125 -12.92 14.77 26.91
C HIS A 125 -11.46 14.95 26.50
N SER A 126 -11.20 15.13 25.20
CA SER A 126 -9.92 15.57 24.67
C SER A 126 -9.91 17.10 24.56
N HIS A 127 -9.11 17.79 25.37
CA HIS A 127 -8.88 19.23 25.22
C HIS A 127 -7.90 19.50 24.05
N GLU A 128 -8.43 19.63 22.84
CA GLU A 128 -7.76 20.32 21.72
C GLU A 128 -8.59 21.54 21.23
N ALA A 129 -9.39 22.16 22.09
CA ALA A 129 -10.21 23.31 21.72
C ALA A 129 -9.92 24.55 22.59
N ALA A 130 -8.72 25.13 22.41
CA ALA A 130 -8.47 26.52 22.75
C ALA A 130 -7.33 27.15 21.94
N HIS A 131 -7.15 26.77 20.66
CA HIS A 131 -6.42 27.59 19.69
C HIS A 131 -7.12 27.51 18.33
N THR A 132 -8.03 28.45 18.10
CA THR A 132 -8.67 28.72 16.81
C THR A 132 -7.65 29.36 15.87
N HIS A 133 -6.72 28.56 15.34
CA HIS A 133 -6.02 28.86 14.11
C HIS A 133 -6.44 27.83 13.07
N PRO A 134 -6.81 28.21 11.85
CA PRO A 134 -6.91 27.26 10.76
C PRO A 134 -5.48 26.84 10.45
N HIS A 135 -4.96 25.87 11.20
CA HIS A 135 -3.77 25.17 10.79
C HIS A 135 -4.13 24.49 9.47
N ALA A 136 -3.67 25.09 8.37
CA ALA A 136 -3.54 24.39 7.10
C ALA A 136 -2.94 23.02 7.43
N GLU A 137 -3.71 21.96 7.21
CA GLU A 137 -3.29 20.60 7.52
C GLU A 137 -1.88 20.42 6.97
N LYS A 138 -0.88 20.27 7.84
CA LYS A 138 0.49 20.02 7.37
C LYS A 138 0.42 18.81 6.44
N PRO A 139 0.91 18.91 5.19
CA PRO A 139 0.77 17.83 4.24
C PRO A 139 1.37 16.56 4.85
N SER A 140 0.51 15.57 5.02
CA SER A 140 0.89 14.27 5.56
C SER A 140 1.94 13.67 4.63
N VAL A 141 3.15 13.40 5.12
CA VAL A 141 4.24 12.79 4.32
C VAL A 141 3.95 11.33 3.96
N THR A 142 3.06 10.68 4.71
CA THR A 142 2.74 9.25 4.58
C THR A 142 2.25 8.80 3.18
N PRO A 143 1.27 9.46 2.52
CA PRO A 143 0.86 9.09 1.17
C PRO A 143 1.98 9.23 0.13
N TRP A 144 2.85 10.23 0.28
CA TRP A 144 4.01 10.40 -0.58
C TRP A 144 5.04 9.30 -0.40
N ALA A 145 5.32 8.92 0.85
CA ALA A 145 6.19 7.78 1.15
C ALA A 145 5.66 6.49 0.52
N LEU A 146 4.36 6.20 0.68
CA LEU A 146 3.71 5.05 0.06
C LEU A 146 3.81 5.09 -1.46
N PHE A 147 3.52 6.25 -2.07
CA PHE A 147 3.59 6.39 -3.52
C PHE A 147 5.00 6.09 -4.04
N ILE A 148 6.03 6.64 -3.40
CA ILE A 148 7.43 6.39 -3.76
C ILE A 148 7.74 4.89 -3.62
N ILE A 149 7.41 4.27 -2.49
CA ILE A 149 7.59 2.84 -2.26
C ILE A 149 6.98 2.01 -3.40
N PHE A 150 5.72 2.28 -3.77
CA PHE A 150 5.00 1.51 -4.77
C PHE A 150 5.50 1.74 -6.19
N VAL A 151 5.89 2.95 -6.55
CA VAL A 151 6.52 3.25 -7.84
C VAL A 151 7.85 2.51 -7.99
N PHE A 152 8.61 2.35 -6.90
CA PHE A 152 9.79 1.51 -6.89
C PHE A 152 9.48 0.03 -6.71
N GLY A 153 8.27 -0.36 -6.31
CA GLY A 153 7.85 -1.76 -6.18
C GLY A 153 7.85 -2.47 -7.54
N PRO A 154 8.56 -3.59 -7.70
CA PRO A 154 8.63 -4.30 -8.96
C PRO A 154 7.37 -5.08 -9.21
N CYS A 155 7.03 -5.26 -10.48
CA CYS A 155 5.91 -6.11 -10.87
C CYS A 155 6.47 -7.28 -11.69
N GLU A 156 7.24 -8.14 -11.04
CA GLU A 156 8.02 -9.22 -11.69
C GLU A 156 7.20 -10.10 -12.64
N PRO A 157 5.95 -10.50 -12.33
CA PRO A 157 5.13 -11.28 -13.26
C PRO A 157 4.83 -10.58 -14.58
N LEU A 158 4.97 -9.25 -14.64
CA LEU A 158 4.69 -8.45 -15.82
C LEU A 158 5.71 -8.66 -16.94
N ILE A 159 6.99 -8.96 -16.63
CA ILE A 159 8.02 -9.19 -17.65
C ILE A 159 7.61 -10.33 -18.60
N PRO A 160 7.33 -11.57 -18.12
CA PRO A 160 6.91 -12.65 -19.01
C PRO A 160 5.55 -12.37 -19.66
N VAL A 161 4.62 -11.68 -18.97
CA VAL A 161 3.32 -11.27 -19.53
C VAL A 161 3.48 -10.31 -20.72
N LEU A 162 4.50 -9.45 -20.73
CA LEU A 162 4.80 -8.54 -21.83
C LEU A 162 5.66 -9.18 -22.92
N MET A 163 6.74 -9.87 -22.54
CA MET A 163 7.76 -10.33 -23.46
C MET A 163 7.26 -11.49 -24.33
N TYR A 164 6.54 -12.46 -23.75
CA TYR A 164 6.08 -13.62 -24.51
C TYR A 164 5.14 -13.25 -25.66
N PRO A 165 4.08 -12.42 -25.45
CA PRO A 165 3.22 -11.99 -26.55
C PRO A 165 3.94 -11.08 -27.54
N ALA A 166 4.84 -10.19 -27.08
CA ALA A 166 5.58 -9.28 -27.94
C ALA A 166 6.43 -10.02 -28.98
N LEU A 167 7.07 -11.14 -28.58
CA LEU A 167 7.92 -11.96 -29.45
C LEU A 167 7.13 -12.90 -30.38
N ASN A 168 5.98 -13.43 -29.93
CA ASN A 168 5.29 -14.52 -30.63
C ASN A 168 4.00 -14.12 -31.36
N THR A 169 3.37 -13.01 -30.95
CA THR A 169 2.01 -12.65 -31.40
C THR A 169 1.86 -11.18 -31.81
N GLY A 170 2.81 -10.33 -31.42
CA GLY A 170 2.87 -8.91 -31.76
C GLY A 170 2.56 -7.97 -30.59
N LEU A 171 2.94 -6.70 -30.79
CA LEU A 171 2.87 -5.65 -29.75
C LEU A 171 1.44 -5.34 -29.29
N GLY A 172 0.43 -5.51 -30.15
CA GLY A 172 -0.97 -5.26 -29.79
C GLY A 172 -1.46 -6.21 -28.70
N LEU A 173 -1.11 -7.50 -28.77
CA LEU A 173 -1.49 -8.46 -27.74
C LEU A 173 -0.69 -8.28 -26.46
N ALA A 174 0.59 -7.88 -26.54
CA ALA A 174 1.38 -7.51 -25.37
C ALA A 174 0.76 -6.32 -24.63
N ALA A 175 0.32 -5.27 -25.35
CA ALA A 175 -0.36 -4.13 -24.76
C ALA A 175 -1.72 -4.52 -24.14
N ALA A 176 -2.49 -5.38 -24.80
CA ALA A 176 -3.74 -5.89 -24.25
C ALA A 176 -3.51 -6.72 -22.97
N ALA A 177 -2.50 -7.58 -22.96
CA ALA A 177 -2.13 -8.38 -21.78
C ALA A 177 -1.70 -7.48 -20.61
N ALA A 178 -0.88 -6.46 -20.89
CA ALA A 178 -0.49 -5.45 -19.90
C ALA A 178 -1.69 -4.70 -19.32
N ALA A 179 -2.64 -4.28 -20.17
CA ALA A 179 -3.84 -3.58 -19.74
C ALA A 179 -4.73 -4.47 -18.85
N VAL A 180 -4.95 -5.72 -19.25
CA VAL A 180 -5.73 -6.70 -18.46
C VAL A 180 -5.05 -6.96 -17.11
N PHE A 181 -3.75 -7.23 -17.11
CA PHE A 181 -2.97 -7.40 -15.88
C PHE A 181 -3.08 -6.18 -14.96
N SER A 182 -2.96 -4.97 -15.52
CA SER A 182 -3.04 -3.71 -14.77
C SER A 182 -4.41 -3.50 -14.13
N LEU A 183 -5.48 -3.70 -14.91
CA LEU A 183 -6.85 -3.56 -14.44
C LEU A 183 -7.15 -4.54 -13.31
N VAL A 184 -6.78 -5.81 -13.48
CA VAL A 184 -7.00 -6.84 -12.45
C VAL A 184 -6.18 -6.53 -11.20
N THR A 185 -4.91 -6.16 -11.34
CA THR A 185 -4.04 -5.79 -10.20
C THR A 185 -4.66 -4.65 -9.38
N ILE A 186 -5.02 -3.54 -10.03
CA ILE A 186 -5.61 -2.38 -9.35
C ILE A 186 -6.97 -2.73 -8.72
N ALA A 187 -7.81 -3.48 -9.43
CA ALA A 187 -9.11 -3.91 -8.92
C ALA A 187 -8.97 -4.81 -7.69
N THR A 188 -8.03 -5.76 -7.71
CA THR A 188 -7.73 -6.65 -6.60
C THR A 188 -7.17 -5.88 -5.40
N MET A 189 -6.21 -4.98 -5.61
CA MET A 189 -5.67 -4.11 -4.55
C MET A 189 -6.79 -3.33 -3.86
N MET A 190 -7.63 -2.65 -4.65
CA MET A 190 -8.75 -1.86 -4.13
C MET A 190 -9.74 -2.72 -3.35
N SER A 191 -10.12 -3.87 -3.91
CA SER A 191 -11.04 -4.81 -3.29
C SER A 191 -10.48 -5.35 -1.97
N ALA A 192 -9.22 -5.78 -1.94
CA ALA A 192 -8.56 -6.28 -0.75
C ALA A 192 -8.50 -5.22 0.36
N VAL A 193 -8.13 -3.97 0.03
CA VAL A 193 -8.11 -2.86 0.99
C VAL A 193 -9.49 -2.64 1.62
N PHE A 194 -10.55 -2.57 0.82
CA PHE A 194 -11.89 -2.31 1.35
C PHE A 194 -12.49 -3.51 2.09
N LEU A 195 -12.22 -4.74 1.64
CA LEU A 195 -12.64 -5.96 2.35
C LEU A 195 -11.98 -6.05 3.73
N LEU A 196 -10.68 -5.78 3.83
CA LEU A 196 -9.96 -5.79 5.10
C LEU A 196 -10.43 -4.66 6.02
N LEU A 197 -10.60 -3.43 5.50
CA LEU A 197 -11.15 -2.32 6.28
C LEU A 197 -12.58 -2.60 6.78
N TRP A 198 -13.39 -3.33 6.01
CA TRP A 198 -14.70 -3.79 6.46
C TRP A 198 -14.58 -4.85 7.56
N GLY A 199 -13.68 -5.83 7.40
CA GLY A 199 -13.40 -6.85 8.42
C GLY A 199 -12.98 -6.26 9.77
N PHE A 200 -12.18 -5.18 9.77
CA PHE A 200 -11.81 -4.47 11.00
C PHE A 200 -12.98 -3.86 11.77
N LYS A 201 -14.12 -3.58 11.12
CA LYS A 201 -15.32 -3.09 11.82
C LYS A 201 -15.99 -4.16 12.69
N LEU A 202 -15.67 -5.43 12.47
CA LEU A 202 -16.23 -6.54 13.23
C LEU A 202 -15.53 -6.74 14.58
N PHE A 203 -14.37 -6.09 14.81
CA PHE A 203 -13.60 -6.18 16.05
C PHE A 203 -13.39 -4.78 16.67
N PRO A 204 -14.29 -4.34 17.57
CA PRO A 204 -14.10 -3.11 18.33
C PRO A 204 -13.02 -3.31 19.40
N ALA A 205 -11.77 -3.06 19.05
CA ALA A 205 -10.64 -3.13 19.98
C ALA A 205 -10.22 -1.73 20.43
N GLU A 206 -11.00 -1.12 21.32
CA GLU A 206 -10.77 0.24 21.86
C GLU A 206 -9.37 0.40 22.48
N ARG A 207 -8.87 -0.63 23.18
CA ARG A 207 -7.52 -0.62 23.77
C ARG A 207 -6.40 -0.63 22.73
N LEU A 208 -6.67 -1.11 21.52
CA LEU A 208 -5.71 -1.19 20.43
C LEU A 208 -5.57 0.15 19.68
N GLU A 209 -6.54 1.05 19.82
CA GLU A 209 -6.50 2.37 19.19
C GLU A 209 -5.29 3.20 19.66
N ARG A 210 -4.93 3.10 20.95
CA ARG A 210 -3.72 3.73 21.50
C ARG A 210 -2.45 3.33 20.75
N TYR A 211 -2.37 2.08 20.30
CA TYR A 211 -1.21 1.52 19.60
C TYR A 211 -1.39 1.47 18.08
N ALA A 212 -2.44 2.07 17.52
CA ALA A 212 -2.77 1.95 16.09
C ALA A 212 -1.61 2.37 15.18
N HIS A 213 -0.89 3.45 15.52
CA HIS A 213 0.28 3.87 14.76
C HIS A 213 1.47 2.90 14.87
N ALA A 214 1.71 2.33 16.05
CA ALA A 214 2.77 1.35 16.25
C ALA A 214 2.48 0.07 15.46
N LEU A 215 1.24 -0.43 15.54
CA LEU A 215 0.79 -1.61 14.78
C LEU A 215 0.80 -1.37 13.28
N ALA A 216 0.45 -0.16 12.82
CA ALA A 216 0.55 0.17 11.41
C ALA A 216 2.00 0.19 10.93
N GLY A 217 2.92 0.76 11.71
CA GLY A 217 4.35 0.71 11.42
C GLY A 217 4.89 -0.72 11.39
N PHE A 218 4.48 -1.55 12.35
CA PHE A 218 4.82 -2.98 12.40
C PHE A 218 4.31 -3.73 11.16
N ALA A 219 3.06 -3.51 10.75
CA ALA A 219 2.50 -4.14 9.56
C ALA A 219 3.31 -3.79 8.30
N VAL A 220 3.68 -2.51 8.14
CA VAL A 220 4.49 -2.05 7.00
C VAL A 220 5.92 -2.62 7.07
N PHE A 221 6.52 -2.66 8.27
CA PHE A 221 7.82 -3.27 8.50
C PHE A 221 7.81 -4.77 8.15
N ALA A 222 6.77 -5.50 8.57
CA ALA A 222 6.61 -6.92 8.29
C ALA A 222 6.46 -7.18 6.77
N CYS A 223 5.73 -6.32 6.05
CA CYS A 223 5.70 -6.37 4.58
C CYS A 223 7.09 -6.18 3.97
N GLY A 224 7.87 -5.19 4.45
CA GLY A 224 9.24 -4.99 3.97
C GLY A 224 10.16 -6.19 4.26
N ALA A 225 10.01 -6.81 5.43
CA ALA A 225 10.74 -8.02 5.80
C ALA A 225 10.37 -9.21 4.92
N ALA A 226 9.08 -9.38 4.60
CA ALA A 226 8.60 -10.43 3.69
C ALA A 226 9.18 -10.26 2.28
N VAL A 227 9.09 -9.05 1.72
CA VAL A 227 9.67 -8.73 0.41
C VAL A 227 11.18 -9.05 0.38
N LYS A 228 11.92 -8.68 1.43
CA LYS A 228 13.36 -8.98 1.53
C LYS A 228 13.69 -10.45 1.74
N ALA A 229 12.74 -11.23 2.25
CA ALA A 229 12.85 -12.68 2.38
C ALA A 229 12.41 -13.43 1.12
N GLY A 230 11.92 -12.73 0.08
CA GLY A 230 11.38 -13.32 -1.14
C GLY A 230 10.00 -13.93 -0.95
N LEU A 231 9.21 -13.39 -0.02
CA LEU A 231 7.84 -13.80 0.31
C LEU A 231 6.82 -12.76 -0.14
#